data_AF-A0A7L2EIN3-F1
#
_entry.id   AF-A0A7L2EIN3-F1
#
_cell.length_a   1.000
_cell.length_b   1.000
_cell.length_c   1.000
_cell.angle_alpha   90.00
_cell.angle_beta   90.00
_cell.angle_gamma   90.00
#
_symmetry.space_group_name_H-M   'P 1'
#
loop_
_entity.id
_entity.type
_entity.pdbx_description
1 polymer ?
#
loop_
_entity_poly.entity_id
_entity_poly.type
_entity_poly.pdbx_seq_one_letter_code
_entity_poly.pdbx_strand_id
1 'polypeptide(L)'
;ISISVFPPSNVCIGRYILNMQITSCGHTYQRCLGDFYVLFNPWCADDPVYLDSQAHREEYVLNEHGILYEGVHKHITSRPWHFGQFEDGILDICLKILDMGASYHHGSDRDHCWRNDPVHVSMVVNHMISSHTTSSIMKIPENNDYLKGTKPFSWNGSVPILQQWYSGRCRPVRYGYCGSLASVMCTVMRCLGIPSRVVTSFCFPCSIENPLGINEIFDSTGKNLCGKDKLWRYHCWNESWMARRDINQCCGDWQCLDPTPLETGRGSTCSGPTWVRSIRDGELDLDYDGHHMFSRVNSNYVGWLSQNNAKRTKFFCDTWPCGQRLITKSVGSEQFEDITGAYKYELGMMK
;
A
#
# COMPACT_ATOMS: atom_id res chain seq x y z
N ILE A 1 -2.99 -8.27 44.84
CA ILE A 1 -1.66 -8.30 44.18
C ILE A 1 -1.78 -7.42 42.95
N SER A 2 -0.92 -6.41 42.80
CA SER A 2 -0.80 -5.63 41.56
C SER A 2 0.41 -6.14 40.80
N ILE A 3 0.26 -6.42 39.51
CA ILE A 3 1.32 -6.96 38.65
C ILE A 3 1.37 -6.08 37.39
N SER A 4 2.55 -5.61 37.03
CA SER A 4 2.80 -4.93 35.75
C SER A 4 3.56 -5.86 34.82
N VAL A 5 3.13 -5.94 33.57
CA VAL A 5 3.73 -6.80 32.53
C VAL A 5 4.20 -5.89 31.40
N PHE A 6 5.44 -6.07 30.96
CA PHE A 6 6.08 -5.24 29.93
C PHE A 6 6.52 -6.14 28.77
N PRO A 7 5.71 -6.27 27.70
CA PRO A 7 6.14 -7.00 26.52
C PRO A 7 7.31 -6.26 25.84
N PRO A 8 8.28 -6.98 25.25
CA PRO A 8 9.40 -6.34 24.56
C PRO A 8 8.92 -5.68 23.26
N SER A 9 9.64 -4.65 22.77
CA SER A 9 9.27 -3.92 21.54
C SER A 9 9.33 -4.75 20.26
N ASN A 10 9.94 -5.93 20.31
CA ASN A 10 10.04 -6.87 19.19
C ASN A 10 9.12 -8.10 19.36
N VAL A 11 8.12 -8.01 20.24
CA VAL A 11 7.08 -9.04 20.40
C VAL A 11 6.25 -9.16 19.12
N CYS A 12 5.78 -10.37 18.80
CA CYS A 12 4.86 -10.55 17.68
C CYS A 12 3.52 -9.85 17.96
N ILE A 13 2.92 -9.23 16.94
CA ILE A 13 1.56 -8.74 17.06
C ILE A 13 0.55 -9.89 16.98
N GLY A 14 -0.61 -9.71 17.61
CA GLY A 14 -1.71 -10.66 17.55
C GLY A 14 -2.45 -10.82 18.88
N ARG A 15 -3.27 -11.86 18.95
CA ARG A 15 -4.03 -12.23 20.15
C ARG A 15 -3.20 -13.14 21.05
N TYR A 16 -3.12 -12.78 22.32
CA TYR A 16 -2.39 -13.49 23.36
C TYR A 16 -3.37 -14.00 24.42
N ILE A 17 -3.09 -15.19 24.98
CA ILE A 17 -3.78 -15.74 26.14
C ILE A 17 -2.85 -15.63 27.34
N LEU A 18 -3.31 -14.95 28.40
CA LEU A 18 -2.55 -14.80 29.63
C LEU A 18 -2.93 -15.94 30.60
N ASN A 19 -1.97 -16.84 30.85
CA ASN A 19 -2.13 -17.91 31.83
C ASN A 19 -1.26 -17.64 33.05
N MET A 20 -1.83 -17.82 34.24
CA MET A 20 -1.13 -17.77 35.52
C MET A 20 -0.94 -19.18 36.06
N GLN A 21 0.29 -19.52 36.42
CA GLN A 21 0.62 -20.75 37.12
C GLN A 21 0.91 -20.44 38.59
N ILE A 22 0.19 -21.10 39.50
CA ILE A 22 0.31 -20.93 40.95
C ILE A 22 0.82 -22.26 41.54
N THR A 23 1.98 -22.22 42.18
CA THR A 23 2.54 -23.39 42.88
C THR A 23 2.54 -23.12 44.39
N SER A 24 1.85 -23.96 45.16
CA SER A 24 1.75 -23.85 46.62
C SER A 24 1.73 -25.23 47.26
N CYS A 25 2.53 -25.43 48.32
CA CYS A 25 2.60 -26.69 49.08
C CYS A 25 2.80 -27.96 48.21
N GLY A 26 3.58 -27.87 47.14
CA GLY A 26 3.82 -29.00 46.22
C GLY A 26 2.73 -29.23 45.17
N HIS A 27 1.63 -28.47 45.19
CA HIS A 27 0.57 -28.51 44.19
C HIS A 27 0.73 -27.35 43.19
N THR A 28 0.52 -27.64 41.91
CA THR A 28 0.54 -26.63 40.84
C THR A 28 -0.82 -26.53 40.18
N TYR A 29 -1.34 -25.32 40.06
CA TYR A 29 -2.59 -24.99 39.39
C TYR A 29 -2.34 -23.98 38.27
N GLN A 30 -3.01 -24.15 37.14
CA GLN A 30 -3.03 -23.16 36.06
C GLN A 30 -4.39 -22.50 35.97
N ARG A 31 -4.41 -21.18 35.74
CA ARG A 31 -5.62 -20.39 35.56
C ARG A 31 -5.44 -19.46 34.36
N CYS A 32 -6.36 -19.54 33.40
CA CYS A 32 -6.48 -18.53 32.35
C CYS A 32 -7.01 -17.23 32.98
N LEU A 33 -6.27 -16.14 32.82
CA LEU A 33 -6.65 -14.82 33.30
C LEU A 33 -7.47 -14.04 32.26
N GLY A 34 -7.37 -14.43 30.99
CA GLY A 34 -8.05 -13.80 29.86
C GLY A 34 -7.12 -13.71 28.66
N ASP A 35 -7.57 -12.97 27.66
CA ASP A 35 -6.84 -12.69 26.44
C ASP A 35 -6.72 -11.18 26.19
N PHE A 36 -5.71 -10.81 25.42
CA PHE A 36 -5.41 -9.43 25.06
C PHE A 36 -4.76 -9.38 23.68
N TYR A 37 -4.79 -8.20 23.06
CA TYR A 37 -4.14 -7.97 21.78
C TYR A 37 -2.84 -7.18 21.98
N VAL A 38 -1.85 -7.51 21.17
CA VAL A 38 -0.60 -6.75 21.03
C VAL A 38 -0.51 -6.27 19.60
N LEU A 39 -0.24 -4.98 19.42
CA LEU A 39 -0.10 -4.30 18.13
C LEU A 39 1.28 -3.64 18.06
N PHE A 40 1.66 -3.15 16.88
CA PHE A 40 2.82 -2.30 16.75
C PHE A 40 2.65 -1.00 17.54
N ASN A 41 3.74 -0.45 18.07
CA ASN A 41 3.69 0.69 18.97
C ASN A 41 4.48 1.89 18.43
N PRO A 42 3.85 2.78 17.63
CA PRO A 42 4.53 3.94 17.08
C PRO A 42 4.86 5.03 18.13
N TRP A 43 4.46 4.84 19.40
CA TRP A 43 4.88 5.69 20.53
C TRP A 43 6.17 5.20 21.21
N CYS A 44 6.61 3.98 20.96
CA CYS A 44 7.81 3.41 21.59
C CYS A 44 9.04 3.65 20.72
N ALA A 45 10.04 4.37 21.22
CA ALA A 45 11.26 4.70 20.47
C ALA A 45 12.06 3.46 20.00
N ASP A 46 11.92 2.34 20.69
CA ASP A 46 12.59 1.08 20.36
C ASP A 46 11.81 0.22 19.35
N ASP A 47 10.58 0.62 19.00
CA ASP A 47 9.73 -0.09 18.03
C ASP A 47 10.12 0.33 16.60
N PRO A 48 10.23 -0.63 15.64
CA PRO A 48 10.55 -0.31 14.25
C PRO A 48 9.55 0.64 13.56
N VAL A 49 8.35 0.86 14.10
CA VAL A 49 7.37 1.83 13.55
C VAL A 49 7.31 3.16 14.32
N TYR A 50 8.28 3.44 15.20
CA TYR A 50 8.32 4.68 15.97
C TYR A 50 8.18 5.93 15.10
N LEU A 51 7.24 6.80 15.45
CA LEU A 51 6.99 8.07 14.76
C LEU A 51 6.96 9.21 15.77
N ASP A 52 7.99 10.04 15.75
CA ASP A 52 8.26 11.04 16.79
C ASP A 52 7.13 12.09 16.92
N SER A 53 6.66 12.62 15.79
CA SER A 53 5.63 13.66 15.76
C SER A 53 4.28 13.15 16.27
N GLN A 54 3.78 13.76 17.35
CA GLN A 54 2.44 13.49 17.88
C GLN A 54 1.36 13.76 16.82
N ALA A 55 1.42 14.89 16.11
CA ALA A 55 0.45 15.23 15.07
C ALA A 55 0.47 14.20 13.92
N HIS A 56 1.63 13.65 13.58
CA HIS A 56 1.71 12.58 12.58
C HIS A 56 1.12 11.27 13.09
N ARG A 57 1.31 10.91 14.36
CA ARG A 57 0.66 9.72 14.95
C ARG A 57 -0.85 9.88 15.00
N GLU A 58 -1.35 11.08 15.32
CA GLU A 58 -2.78 11.39 15.25
C GLU A 58 -3.33 11.21 13.84
N GLU A 59 -2.68 11.74 12.80
CA GLU A 59 -3.15 11.63 11.42
C GLU A 59 -2.98 10.23 10.80
N TYR A 60 -1.84 9.59 11.03
CA TYR A 60 -1.43 8.39 10.30
C TYR A 60 -1.71 7.08 11.05
N VAL A 61 -2.17 7.14 12.30
CA VAL A 61 -2.58 5.96 13.08
C VAL A 61 -4.02 6.12 13.59
N LEU A 62 -4.32 7.25 14.24
CA LEU A 62 -5.58 7.41 14.96
C LEU A 62 -6.73 7.97 14.11
N ASN A 63 -6.46 8.77 13.08
CA ASN A 63 -7.51 9.36 12.26
C ASN A 63 -8.21 8.28 11.40
N GLU A 64 -9.52 8.16 11.52
CA GLU A 64 -10.34 7.18 10.76
C GLU A 64 -10.92 7.78 9.47
N HIS A 65 -10.71 9.07 9.22
CA HIS A 65 -11.24 9.79 8.07
C HIS A 65 -10.12 10.26 7.14
N GLY A 66 -10.11 9.70 5.94
CA GLY A 66 -9.16 10.03 4.87
C GLY A 66 -9.80 10.77 3.71
N ILE A 67 -8.96 11.18 2.78
CA ILE A 67 -9.35 11.79 1.51
C ILE A 67 -8.61 11.07 0.38
N LEU A 68 -9.35 10.69 -0.65
CA LEU A 68 -8.81 10.21 -1.91
C LEU A 68 -8.83 11.34 -2.92
N TYR A 69 -7.69 11.56 -3.56
CA TYR A 69 -7.57 12.53 -4.63
C TYR A 69 -7.66 11.81 -5.98
N GLU A 70 -8.38 12.41 -6.90
CA GLU A 70 -8.73 11.83 -8.20
C GLU A 70 -8.73 12.93 -9.29
N GLY A 71 -9.02 12.54 -10.52
CA GLY A 71 -9.13 13.47 -11.65
C GLY A 71 -7.81 13.57 -12.43
N VAL A 72 -7.35 14.79 -12.69
CA VAL A 72 -6.11 15.06 -13.44
C VAL A 72 -5.29 16.12 -12.70
N HIS A 73 -3.97 16.18 -12.93
CA HIS A 73 -3.08 17.09 -12.19
C HIS A 73 -3.47 18.59 -12.26
N LYS A 74 -4.19 19.02 -13.31
CA LYS A 74 -4.71 20.39 -13.48
C LYS A 74 -6.07 20.64 -12.83
N HIS A 75 -6.82 19.58 -12.53
CA HIS A 75 -8.15 19.65 -11.93
C HIS A 75 -8.33 18.44 -11.02
N ILE A 76 -7.81 18.58 -9.80
CA ILE A 76 -7.83 17.55 -8.78
C ILE A 76 -9.16 17.63 -8.06
N THR A 77 -9.85 16.51 -7.99
CA THR A 77 -11.07 16.35 -7.18
C THR A 77 -10.75 15.50 -5.96
N SER A 78 -11.53 15.65 -4.89
CA SER A 78 -11.37 14.86 -3.68
C SER A 78 -12.64 14.09 -3.35
N ARG A 79 -12.47 12.96 -2.66
CA ARG A 79 -13.56 12.13 -2.17
C ARG A 79 -13.23 11.65 -0.75
N PRO A 80 -14.13 11.84 0.23
CA PRO A 80 -13.89 11.35 1.57
C PRO A 80 -13.87 9.82 1.59
N TRP A 81 -13.07 9.25 2.49
CA TRP A 81 -13.00 7.82 2.72
C TRP A 81 -13.00 7.52 4.22
N HIS A 82 -13.91 6.66 4.66
CA HIS A 82 -13.93 6.19 6.04
C HIS A 82 -13.05 4.93 6.17
N PHE A 83 -11.87 5.06 6.77
CA PHE A 83 -11.00 3.92 7.09
C PHE A 83 -11.66 3.05 8.16
N GLY A 84 -12.08 3.66 9.28
CA GLY A 84 -12.82 2.99 10.35
C GLY A 84 -12.04 1.85 11.02
N GLN A 85 -10.73 2.04 11.24
CA GLN A 85 -9.88 1.00 11.82
C GLN A 85 -10.24 0.62 13.27
N PHE A 86 -11.06 1.41 13.96
CA PHE A 86 -11.54 1.15 15.33
C PHE A 86 -12.99 0.68 15.37
N GLU A 87 -13.65 0.53 14.23
CA GLU A 87 -15.00 -0.05 14.15
C GLU A 87 -15.02 -1.50 14.64
N ASP A 88 -16.18 -1.91 15.17
CA ASP A 88 -16.34 -3.22 15.80
C ASP A 88 -15.97 -4.37 14.85
N GLY A 89 -15.20 -5.32 15.38
CA GLY A 89 -14.68 -6.49 14.66
C GLY A 89 -13.58 -6.22 13.62
N ILE A 90 -13.22 -4.97 13.31
CA ILE A 90 -12.18 -4.67 12.29
C ILE A 90 -10.81 -5.21 12.70
N LEU A 91 -10.44 -5.12 13.98
CA LEU A 91 -9.17 -5.67 14.46
C LEU A 91 -9.09 -7.19 14.27
N ASP A 92 -10.14 -7.92 14.60
CA ASP A 92 -10.18 -9.38 14.40
C ASP A 92 -10.08 -9.75 12.92
N ILE A 93 -10.70 -8.95 12.04
CA ILE A 93 -10.58 -9.12 10.59
C ILE A 93 -9.14 -8.85 10.13
N CYS A 94 -8.50 -7.80 10.65
CA CYS A 94 -7.10 -7.49 10.34
C CYS A 94 -6.14 -8.63 10.75
N LEU A 95 -6.35 -9.22 11.92
CA LEU A 95 -5.59 -10.40 12.34
C LEU A 95 -5.92 -11.64 11.50
N LYS A 96 -7.19 -11.81 11.10
CA LYS A 96 -7.60 -12.89 10.19
C LYS A 96 -6.92 -12.78 8.83
N ILE A 97 -6.70 -11.57 8.31
CA ILE A 97 -5.95 -11.35 7.06
C ILE A 97 -4.54 -11.92 7.19
N LEU A 98 -3.86 -11.69 8.32
CA LEU A 98 -2.52 -12.26 8.58
C LEU A 98 -2.55 -13.79 8.69
N ASP A 99 -3.61 -14.37 9.26
CA ASP A 99 -3.77 -15.82 9.32
C ASP A 99 -3.95 -16.43 7.92
N MET A 100 -4.76 -15.78 7.07
CA MET A 100 -5.01 -16.24 5.70
C MET A 100 -3.80 -16.04 4.79
N GLY A 101 -2.98 -15.02 5.06
CA GLY A 101 -1.76 -14.70 4.32
C GLY A 101 -0.49 -15.40 4.83
N ALA A 102 -0.57 -16.21 5.89
CA ALA A 102 0.57 -16.93 6.46
C ALA A 102 1.28 -17.86 5.45
N SER A 103 0.57 -18.28 4.41
CA SER A 103 1.06 -19.11 3.30
C SER A 103 1.89 -18.35 2.25
N TYR A 104 2.05 -17.02 2.36
CA TYR A 104 2.78 -16.18 1.41
C TYR A 104 4.23 -16.67 1.14
N HIS A 105 4.84 -17.45 2.05
CA HIS A 105 6.18 -18.01 1.91
C HIS A 105 6.25 -19.55 1.80
N HIS A 106 5.21 -20.25 1.32
CA HIS A 106 5.32 -21.70 1.08
C HIS A 106 6.51 -22.03 0.16
N GLY A 107 7.58 -22.57 0.75
CA GLY A 107 8.82 -22.94 0.04
C GLY A 107 10.13 -22.70 0.79
N SER A 108 10.13 -22.01 1.94
CA SER A 108 11.30 -21.94 2.83
C SER A 108 10.97 -22.62 4.16
N ASP A 109 11.95 -23.28 4.80
CA ASP A 109 11.89 -23.90 6.14
C ASP A 109 11.53 -22.92 7.29
N ARG A 110 10.97 -21.76 6.98
CA ARG A 110 10.67 -20.67 7.90
C ARG A 110 9.27 -20.86 8.49
N ASP A 111 9.18 -21.77 9.44
CA ASP A 111 8.02 -22.03 10.31
C ASP A 111 7.77 -20.90 11.34
N HIS A 112 8.26 -19.69 11.06
CA HIS A 112 8.29 -18.57 12.00
C HIS A 112 7.27 -17.50 11.60
N CYS A 113 6.28 -17.28 12.45
CA CYS A 113 5.37 -16.15 12.38
C CYS A 113 6.15 -14.85 12.64
N TRP A 114 6.70 -14.22 11.60
CA TRP A 114 7.42 -12.93 11.67
C TRP A 114 6.48 -11.73 11.82
N ARG A 115 5.44 -11.90 12.65
CA ARG A 115 4.46 -10.85 12.97
C ARG A 115 5.04 -9.76 13.89
N ASN A 116 6.32 -9.84 14.24
CA ASN A 116 7.04 -8.77 14.91
C ASN A 116 7.80 -7.84 13.95
N ASP A 117 7.86 -8.18 12.66
CA ASP A 117 8.54 -7.39 11.64
C ASP A 117 7.51 -6.63 10.78
N PRO A 118 7.47 -5.28 10.82
CA PRO A 118 6.52 -4.51 10.02
C PRO A 118 6.76 -4.68 8.51
N VAL A 119 7.98 -5.02 8.07
CA VAL A 119 8.29 -5.28 6.65
C VAL A 119 7.56 -6.53 6.19
N HIS A 120 7.72 -7.63 6.93
CA HIS A 120 7.01 -8.87 6.65
C HIS A 120 5.49 -8.72 6.73
N VAL A 121 4.97 -8.06 7.77
CA VAL A 121 3.53 -7.79 7.90
C VAL A 121 3.02 -6.98 6.70
N SER A 122 3.76 -5.95 6.26
CA SER A 122 3.40 -5.14 5.09
C SER A 122 3.32 -5.99 3.82
N MET A 123 4.28 -6.89 3.58
CA MET A 123 4.27 -7.77 2.41
C MET A 123 3.05 -8.71 2.41
N VAL A 124 2.75 -9.32 3.57
CA VAL A 124 1.59 -10.20 3.72
C VAL A 124 0.28 -9.45 3.45
N VAL A 125 0.12 -8.27 4.05
CA VAL A 125 -1.06 -7.43 3.83
C VAL A 125 -1.16 -7.03 2.36
N ASN A 126 -0.08 -6.49 1.77
CA ASN A 126 -0.04 -6.06 0.37
C ASN A 126 -0.48 -7.17 -0.60
N HIS A 127 0.03 -8.38 -0.37
CA HIS A 127 -0.39 -9.56 -1.11
C HIS A 127 -1.88 -9.86 -0.91
N MET A 128 -2.36 -9.89 0.34
CA MET A 128 -3.74 -10.24 0.63
C MET A 128 -4.77 -9.27 0.03
N ILE A 129 -4.43 -8.00 -0.22
CA ILE A 129 -5.38 -7.04 -0.80
C ILE A 129 -5.90 -7.50 -2.18
N SER A 130 -5.02 -7.89 -3.11
CA SER A 130 -5.39 -8.18 -4.52
C SER A 130 -4.51 -9.21 -5.25
N SER A 131 -3.95 -10.23 -4.59
CA SER A 131 -2.99 -11.18 -5.20
C SER A 131 -3.54 -12.25 -6.19
N HIS A 132 -4.69 -12.04 -6.82
CA HIS A 132 -5.35 -13.03 -7.71
C HIS A 132 -5.66 -14.40 -7.06
N THR A 133 -5.41 -14.57 -5.76
CA THR A 133 -5.74 -15.78 -5.00
C THR A 133 -7.24 -15.88 -4.74
N THR A 134 -7.69 -17.07 -4.34
CA THR A 134 -9.10 -17.29 -3.96
C THR A 134 -9.47 -16.68 -2.62
N SER A 135 -8.49 -16.19 -1.85
CA SER A 135 -8.63 -15.60 -0.52
C SER A 135 -8.29 -14.11 -0.44
N SER A 136 -7.93 -13.45 -1.56
CA SER A 136 -7.67 -12.01 -1.57
C SER A 136 -8.88 -11.22 -1.04
N ILE A 137 -8.66 -10.02 -0.53
CA ILE A 137 -9.73 -9.20 0.03
C ILE A 137 -10.63 -8.68 -1.08
N MET A 138 -10.04 -8.17 -2.15
CA MET A 138 -10.77 -7.59 -3.27
C MET A 138 -10.37 -8.23 -4.59
N LYS A 139 -11.25 -8.07 -5.58
CA LYS A 139 -10.94 -8.28 -7.00
C LYS A 139 -11.07 -6.97 -7.76
N ILE A 140 -10.14 -6.74 -8.68
CA ILE A 140 -10.25 -5.72 -9.72
C ILE A 140 -11.17 -6.27 -10.82
N PRO A 141 -12.02 -5.44 -11.44
CA PRO A 141 -12.93 -5.88 -12.49
C PRO A 141 -12.16 -6.22 -13.77
N GLU A 142 -12.53 -7.32 -14.42
CA GLU A 142 -12.03 -7.68 -15.74
C GLU A 142 -12.75 -6.85 -16.81
N ASN A 143 -12.01 -6.20 -17.71
CA ASN A 143 -12.58 -5.42 -18.83
C ASN A 143 -13.64 -4.37 -18.44
N ASN A 144 -13.54 -3.81 -17.23
CA ASN A 144 -14.52 -2.87 -16.66
C ASN A 144 -15.96 -3.46 -16.56
N ASP A 145 -16.11 -4.79 -16.48
CA ASP A 145 -17.39 -5.44 -16.23
C ASP A 145 -17.68 -5.53 -14.73
N TYR A 146 -18.72 -4.81 -14.30
CA TYR A 146 -19.16 -4.74 -12.91
C TYR A 146 -20.40 -5.59 -12.61
N LEU A 147 -20.96 -6.34 -13.57
CA LEU A 147 -22.26 -7.01 -13.43
C LEU A 147 -22.36 -7.99 -12.24
N LYS A 148 -21.22 -8.53 -11.80
CA LYS A 148 -21.13 -9.53 -10.73
C LYS A 148 -20.80 -8.93 -9.35
N GLY A 149 -20.82 -7.60 -9.19
CA GLY A 149 -20.43 -6.97 -7.94
C GLY A 149 -20.75 -5.49 -7.83
N THR A 150 -20.25 -4.89 -6.77
CA THR A 150 -20.37 -3.46 -6.48
C THR A 150 -19.48 -2.66 -7.44
N LYS A 151 -20.00 -1.54 -7.95
CA LYS A 151 -19.21 -0.62 -8.80
C LYS A 151 -18.06 -0.04 -7.96
N PRO A 152 -16.79 -0.10 -8.42
CA PRO A 152 -15.63 0.31 -7.60
C PRO A 152 -15.74 1.72 -6.97
N PHE A 153 -16.31 2.67 -7.70
CA PHE A 153 -16.46 4.07 -7.24
C PHE A 153 -17.58 4.29 -6.23
N SER A 154 -18.41 3.29 -5.94
CA SER A 154 -19.51 3.41 -4.97
C SER A 154 -19.08 3.17 -3.51
N TRP A 155 -17.90 2.56 -3.29
CA TRP A 155 -17.34 2.39 -1.95
C TRP A 155 -16.95 3.72 -1.34
N ASN A 156 -17.39 4.04 -0.13
CA ASN A 156 -17.01 5.24 0.61
C ASN A 156 -16.21 4.94 1.89
N GLY A 157 -15.82 3.69 2.09
CA GLY A 157 -15.04 3.27 3.25
C GLY A 157 -14.59 1.82 3.19
N SER A 158 -13.62 1.47 4.04
CA SER A 158 -13.01 0.13 4.10
C SER A 158 -13.83 -0.86 4.92
N VAL A 159 -14.57 -0.37 5.92
CA VAL A 159 -15.32 -1.19 6.88
C VAL A 159 -16.30 -2.16 6.19
N PRO A 160 -17.18 -1.72 5.25
CA PRO A 160 -18.09 -2.65 4.59
C PRO A 160 -17.37 -3.69 3.72
N ILE A 161 -16.23 -3.32 3.13
CA ILE A 161 -15.43 -4.23 2.30
C ILE A 161 -14.83 -5.33 3.17
N LEU A 162 -14.19 -4.96 4.29
CA LEU A 162 -13.56 -5.89 5.22
C LEU A 162 -14.59 -6.83 5.87
N GLN A 163 -15.71 -6.29 6.33
CA GLN A 163 -16.81 -7.08 6.89
C GLN A 163 -17.41 -8.02 5.84
N GLN A 164 -17.64 -7.56 4.61
CA GLN A 164 -18.16 -8.40 3.54
C GLN A 164 -17.19 -9.54 3.19
N TRP A 165 -15.89 -9.27 3.13
CA TRP A 165 -14.87 -10.31 2.90
C TRP A 165 -14.91 -11.36 4.01
N TYR A 166 -14.93 -10.93 5.27
CA TYR A 166 -14.93 -11.82 6.42
C TYR A 166 -16.21 -12.68 6.49
N SER A 167 -17.40 -12.05 6.46
CA SER A 167 -18.70 -12.72 6.45
C SER A 167 -18.90 -13.60 5.21
N GLY A 168 -18.27 -13.24 4.09
CA GLY A 168 -18.22 -14.01 2.85
C GLY A 168 -17.34 -15.25 2.89
N ARG A 169 -16.88 -15.68 4.08
CA ARG A 169 -15.93 -16.77 4.30
C ARG A 169 -14.57 -16.50 3.65
N CYS A 170 -14.07 -15.28 3.82
CA CYS A 170 -12.79 -14.82 3.27
C CYS A 170 -12.72 -14.93 1.74
N ARG A 171 -13.86 -14.70 1.05
CA ARG A 171 -13.93 -14.69 -0.41
C ARG A 171 -13.78 -13.26 -0.94
N PRO A 172 -13.07 -13.06 -2.06
CA PRO A 172 -12.82 -11.72 -2.59
C PRO A 172 -14.10 -10.93 -2.89
N VAL A 173 -14.13 -9.70 -2.36
CA VAL A 173 -15.18 -8.72 -2.60
C VAL A 173 -15.01 -8.12 -4.00
N ARG A 174 -16.11 -8.09 -4.75
CA ARG A 174 -16.18 -7.54 -6.09
C ARG A 174 -16.89 -6.18 -6.04
N TYR A 175 -16.34 -5.07 -6.53
CA TYR A 175 -15.01 -4.88 -7.10
C TYR A 175 -14.28 -3.70 -6.47
N GLY A 176 -12.95 -3.70 -6.55
CA GLY A 176 -12.09 -2.59 -6.15
C GLY A 176 -11.42 -1.90 -7.34
N TYR A 177 -10.75 -0.78 -7.06
CA TYR A 177 -9.83 -0.05 -7.94
C TYR A 177 -8.66 0.49 -7.09
N CYS A 178 -7.62 1.05 -7.71
CA CYS A 178 -6.41 1.48 -6.99
C CYS A 178 -6.69 2.31 -5.73
N GLY A 179 -7.64 3.26 -5.79
CA GLY A 179 -8.06 4.05 -4.63
C GLY A 179 -8.62 3.22 -3.48
N SER A 180 -9.56 2.30 -3.75
CA SER A 180 -10.11 1.43 -2.70
C SER A 180 -9.10 0.42 -2.18
N LEU A 181 -8.22 -0.11 -3.04
CA LEU A 181 -7.18 -1.07 -2.63
C LEU A 181 -6.17 -0.41 -1.68
N ALA A 182 -5.66 0.76 -2.06
CA ALA A 182 -4.77 1.55 -1.21
C ALA A 182 -5.41 1.93 0.12
N SER A 183 -6.72 2.25 0.11
CA SER A 183 -7.43 2.66 1.33
C SER A 183 -7.72 1.51 2.29
N VAL A 184 -8.10 0.33 1.77
CA VAL A 184 -8.25 -0.88 2.57
C VAL A 184 -6.90 -1.28 3.16
N MET A 185 -5.83 -1.19 2.37
CA MET A 185 -4.47 -1.39 2.88
C MET A 185 -4.15 -0.42 4.03
N CYS A 186 -4.35 0.88 3.83
CA CYS A 186 -4.15 1.90 4.87
C CYS A 186 -4.93 1.56 6.15
N THR A 187 -6.18 1.12 6.03
CA THR A 187 -7.02 0.72 7.17
C THR A 187 -6.39 -0.43 7.96
N VAL A 188 -5.98 -1.49 7.26
CA VAL A 188 -5.37 -2.67 7.91
C VAL A 188 -4.05 -2.28 8.58
N MET A 189 -3.20 -1.52 7.90
CA MET A 189 -1.91 -1.10 8.46
C MET A 189 -2.10 -0.22 9.71
N ARG A 190 -3.00 0.77 9.66
CA ARG A 190 -3.36 1.62 10.82
C ARG A 190 -3.91 0.81 11.98
N CYS A 191 -4.81 -0.14 11.70
CA CYS A 191 -5.39 -1.03 12.71
C CYS A 191 -4.33 -1.88 13.43
N LEU A 192 -3.30 -2.33 12.70
CA LEU A 192 -2.19 -3.10 13.25
C LEU A 192 -1.14 -2.23 13.97
N GLY A 193 -1.31 -0.90 13.98
CA GLY A 193 -0.41 0.06 14.63
C GLY A 193 0.72 0.58 13.76
N ILE A 194 0.72 0.29 12.46
CA ILE A 194 1.72 0.80 11.51
C ILE A 194 1.22 2.14 10.95
N PRO A 195 1.93 3.27 11.13
CA PRO A 195 1.50 4.55 10.59
C PRO A 195 1.46 4.51 9.06
N SER A 196 0.33 4.88 8.46
CA SER A 196 0.12 4.76 7.02
C SER A 196 -0.71 5.91 6.43
N ARG A 197 -0.48 6.19 5.14
CA ARG A 197 -1.22 7.20 4.37
C ARG A 197 -1.41 6.76 2.92
N VAL A 198 -2.51 7.20 2.30
CA VAL A 198 -2.77 6.97 0.87
C VAL A 198 -2.12 8.08 0.07
N VAL A 199 -1.42 7.71 -1.00
CA VAL A 199 -0.78 8.63 -1.95
C VAL A 199 -1.45 8.49 -3.31
N THR A 200 -1.66 9.62 -3.96
CA THR A 200 -2.13 9.70 -5.34
C THR A 200 -1.05 10.32 -6.22
N SER A 201 -0.78 9.71 -7.37
CA SER A 201 0.03 10.30 -8.43
C SER A 201 -0.80 10.48 -9.69
N PHE A 202 -0.55 11.54 -10.44
CA PHE A 202 -1.16 11.76 -11.74
C PHE A 202 -0.21 11.40 -12.88
N CYS A 203 -0.78 11.08 -14.04
CA CYS A 203 -0.05 10.63 -15.23
C CYS A 203 0.83 9.41 -14.90
N PHE A 204 0.20 8.28 -14.59
CA PHE A 204 0.87 7.10 -14.05
C PHE A 204 0.96 5.98 -15.11
N PRO A 205 2.16 5.54 -15.52
CA PRO A 205 2.31 4.43 -16.46
C PRO A 205 1.92 3.10 -15.81
N CYS A 206 0.92 2.39 -16.36
CA CYS A 206 0.44 1.13 -15.79
C CYS A 206 0.94 -0.13 -16.52
N SER A 207 1.41 0.02 -17.76
CA SER A 207 2.09 -1.01 -18.54
C SER A 207 3.08 -0.31 -19.48
N ILE A 208 4.34 -0.76 -19.47
CA ILE A 208 5.44 -0.15 -20.22
C ILE A 208 6.35 -1.25 -20.81
N GLU A 209 6.59 -1.23 -22.12
CA GLU A 209 7.62 -2.06 -22.75
C GLU A 209 9.02 -1.52 -22.48
N ASN A 210 9.17 -0.20 -22.47
CA ASN A 210 10.40 0.48 -22.10
C ASN A 210 10.24 1.07 -20.69
N PRO A 211 11.02 0.61 -19.69
CA PRO A 211 10.92 1.08 -18.32
C PRO A 211 10.99 2.60 -18.12
N LEU A 212 11.60 3.37 -19.04
CA LEU A 212 11.75 4.82 -18.88
C LEU A 212 11.08 5.63 -19.97
N GLY A 213 10.23 5.00 -20.80
CA GLY A 213 9.54 5.74 -21.84
C GLY A 213 8.23 5.14 -22.26
N ILE A 214 7.17 5.95 -22.12
CA ILE A 214 5.85 5.67 -22.66
C ILE A 214 5.81 6.11 -24.12
N ASN A 215 5.30 5.23 -24.97
CA ASN A 215 5.11 5.47 -26.39
C ASN A 215 3.63 5.37 -26.73
N GLU A 216 3.02 6.51 -27.05
CA GLU A 216 1.68 6.56 -27.63
C GLU A 216 1.74 6.82 -29.12
N ILE A 217 0.82 6.19 -29.85
CA ILE A 217 0.75 6.25 -31.31
C ILE A 217 -0.54 6.96 -31.69
N PHE A 218 -0.42 7.97 -32.53
CA PHE A 218 -1.54 8.75 -33.04
C PHE A 218 -1.63 8.60 -34.56
N ASP A 219 -2.83 8.65 -35.12
CA ASP A 219 -3.01 8.84 -36.56
C ASP A 219 -2.98 10.32 -36.96
N SER A 220 -3.08 10.60 -38.25
CA SER A 220 -3.10 11.96 -38.81
C SER A 220 -4.29 12.81 -38.35
N THR A 221 -5.33 12.20 -37.77
CA THR A 221 -6.49 12.92 -37.20
C THR A 221 -6.30 13.27 -35.72
N GLY A 222 -5.19 12.81 -35.11
CA GLY A 222 -4.93 12.96 -33.68
C GLY A 222 -5.61 11.90 -32.82
N LYS A 223 -6.24 10.87 -33.42
CA LYS A 223 -6.80 9.75 -32.66
C LYS A 223 -5.68 8.90 -32.10
N ASN A 224 -5.72 8.64 -30.80
CA ASN A 224 -4.84 7.67 -30.15
C ASN A 224 -5.21 6.27 -30.65
N LEU A 225 -4.25 5.60 -31.29
CA LEU A 225 -4.39 4.25 -31.82
C LEU A 225 -4.10 3.17 -30.77
N CYS A 226 -3.79 3.58 -29.53
CA CYS A 226 -3.30 2.80 -28.42
C CYS A 226 -2.00 2.06 -28.77
N GLY A 227 -0.91 2.49 -28.14
CA GLY A 227 0.34 1.71 -28.13
C GLY A 227 0.19 0.46 -27.26
N LYS A 228 1.30 -0.25 -27.06
CA LYS A 228 1.36 -1.30 -26.03
C LYS A 228 1.41 -0.70 -24.62
N ASP A 229 1.95 0.51 -24.50
CA ASP A 229 2.03 1.24 -23.25
C ASP A 229 0.67 1.84 -22.89
N LYS A 230 0.33 1.83 -21.59
CA LYS A 230 -0.93 2.37 -21.07
C LYS A 230 -0.65 3.39 -19.97
N LEU A 231 -1.32 4.54 -20.07
CA LEU A 231 -1.20 5.66 -19.13
C LEU A 231 -2.51 5.86 -18.36
N TRP A 232 -2.46 5.77 -17.04
CA TRP A 232 -3.58 6.11 -16.18
C TRP A 232 -3.56 7.60 -15.84
N ARG A 233 -4.75 8.20 -15.75
CA ARG A 233 -4.90 9.62 -15.37
C ARG A 233 -4.37 9.87 -13.96
N TYR A 234 -4.63 8.94 -13.06
CA TYR A 234 -4.09 8.88 -11.72
C TYR A 234 -3.96 7.43 -11.26
N HIS A 235 -3.16 7.24 -10.23
CA HIS A 235 -3.00 5.97 -9.53
C HIS A 235 -2.84 6.23 -8.03
N CYS A 236 -3.32 5.30 -7.21
CA CYS A 236 -3.22 5.39 -5.76
C CYS A 236 -2.51 4.16 -5.19
N TRP A 237 -1.65 4.39 -4.21
CA TRP A 237 -0.98 3.37 -3.41
C TRP A 237 -0.92 3.80 -1.94
N ASN A 238 -0.36 2.96 -1.08
CA ASN A 238 -0.19 3.23 0.33
C ASN A 238 1.29 3.50 0.66
N GLU A 239 1.57 4.46 1.52
CA GLU A 239 2.86 4.56 2.20
C GLU A 239 2.71 4.13 3.66
N SER A 240 3.68 3.37 4.17
CA SER A 240 3.75 2.98 5.57
C SER A 240 5.09 3.39 6.17
N TRP A 241 5.06 3.94 7.39
CA TRP A 241 6.23 4.36 8.12
C TRP A 241 6.81 3.19 8.93
N MET A 242 8.04 2.80 8.60
CA MET A 242 8.77 1.77 9.34
C MET A 242 10.26 1.85 9.05
N ALA A 243 11.08 1.31 9.96
CA ALA A 243 12.48 1.04 9.71
C ALA A 243 12.64 -0.21 8.83
N ARG A 244 13.65 -0.20 7.95
CA ARG A 244 14.00 -1.34 7.08
C ARG A 244 15.37 -1.91 7.47
N ARG A 245 15.39 -2.68 8.56
CA ARG A 245 16.63 -3.28 9.09
C ARG A 245 17.27 -4.26 8.10
N ASP A 246 16.48 -4.85 7.23
CA ASP A 246 16.89 -5.73 6.13
C ASP A 246 17.78 -5.03 5.08
N ILE A 247 17.66 -3.72 4.92
CA ILE A 247 18.51 -2.89 4.03
C ILE A 247 19.35 -1.86 4.81
N ASN A 248 19.67 -2.16 6.08
CA ASN A 248 20.47 -1.30 6.97
C ASN A 248 19.86 0.09 7.27
N GLN A 249 18.56 0.26 7.10
CA GLN A 249 17.83 1.46 7.51
C GLN A 249 17.35 1.30 8.95
N CYS A 250 18.06 1.94 9.89
CA CYS A 250 17.77 1.80 11.32
C CYS A 250 16.65 2.72 11.83
N CYS A 251 16.38 3.83 11.14
CA CYS A 251 15.31 4.77 11.50
C CYS A 251 14.09 4.57 10.61
N GLY A 252 12.90 4.86 11.15
CA GLY A 252 11.68 4.86 10.36
C GLY A 252 11.73 5.86 9.21
N ASP A 253 11.20 5.46 8.05
CA ASP A 253 10.93 6.32 6.90
C ASP A 253 9.76 5.75 6.10
N TRP A 254 9.28 6.50 5.12
CA TRP A 254 8.17 6.07 4.27
C TRP A 254 8.57 4.95 3.31
N GLN A 255 7.76 3.90 3.32
CA GLN A 255 7.84 2.76 2.43
C GLN A 255 6.61 2.72 1.53
N CYS A 256 6.82 2.78 0.23
CA CYS A 256 5.78 2.67 -0.79
C CYS A 256 5.32 1.22 -0.93
N LEU A 257 4.01 1.00 -0.84
CA LEU A 257 3.33 -0.29 -0.95
C LEU A 257 2.16 -0.15 -1.93
N ASP A 258 2.24 -0.85 -3.05
CA ASP A 258 1.20 -0.82 -4.08
C ASP A 258 0.47 -2.18 -4.15
N PRO A 259 -0.75 -2.25 -3.60
CA PRO A 259 -1.55 -3.46 -3.64
C PRO A 259 -2.22 -3.71 -4.99
N THR A 260 -2.06 -2.79 -5.95
CA THR A 260 -2.61 -2.96 -7.29
C THR A 260 -1.68 -3.85 -8.11
N PRO A 261 -2.14 -5.01 -8.61
CA PRO A 261 -1.32 -5.84 -9.47
C PRO A 261 -1.10 -5.13 -10.81
N LEU A 262 0.14 -4.70 -11.07
CA LEU A 262 0.51 -4.02 -12.30
C LEU A 262 1.29 -4.98 -13.21
N GLU A 263 1.15 -4.79 -14.52
CA GLU A 263 1.88 -5.61 -15.49
C GLU A 263 3.39 -5.33 -15.38
N THR A 264 4.17 -6.40 -15.28
CA THR A 264 5.63 -6.40 -15.37
C THR A 264 6.04 -7.36 -16.49
N GLY A 265 7.30 -7.27 -16.93
CA GLY A 265 7.85 -8.24 -17.90
C GLY A 265 7.82 -9.70 -17.44
N ARG A 266 7.52 -9.98 -16.15
CA ARG A 266 7.44 -11.32 -15.56
C ARG A 266 6.02 -11.73 -15.14
N GLY A 267 5.01 -10.92 -15.43
CA GLY A 267 3.62 -11.12 -15.01
C GLY A 267 3.05 -9.96 -14.21
N SER A 268 1.83 -10.11 -13.69
CA SER A 268 1.19 -9.07 -12.86
C SER A 268 1.52 -9.27 -11.38
N THR A 269 2.09 -8.24 -10.73
CA THR A 269 2.52 -8.32 -9.33
C THR A 269 2.14 -7.04 -8.57
N CYS A 270 1.83 -7.18 -7.29
CA CYS A 270 1.87 -6.05 -6.34
C CYS A 270 3.34 -5.63 -6.11
N SER A 271 3.57 -4.42 -5.60
CA SER A 271 4.94 -3.91 -5.36
C SER A 271 5.16 -3.43 -3.93
N GLY A 272 6.38 -3.57 -3.44
CA GLY A 272 6.86 -3.01 -2.17
C GLY A 272 6.81 -4.00 -0.99
N PRO A 273 7.32 -3.60 0.20
CA PRO A 273 7.66 -2.21 0.58
C PRO A 273 8.95 -1.69 -0.08
N THR A 274 8.86 -0.51 -0.70
CA THR A 274 9.99 0.16 -1.35
C THR A 274 10.32 1.45 -0.62
N TRP A 275 11.58 1.65 -0.23
CA TRP A 275 11.97 2.88 0.46
C TRP A 275 11.83 4.10 -0.46
N VAL A 276 10.98 5.07 -0.06
CA VAL A 276 10.65 6.23 -0.91
C VAL A 276 11.89 7.04 -1.28
N ARG A 277 12.84 7.19 -0.34
CA ARG A 277 14.10 7.89 -0.62
C ARG A 277 14.97 7.17 -1.64
N SER A 278 15.00 5.83 -1.64
CA SER A 278 15.81 5.10 -2.63
C SER A 278 15.25 5.27 -4.05
N ILE A 279 13.92 5.43 -4.19
CA ILE A 279 13.29 5.82 -5.46
C ILE A 279 13.78 7.21 -5.88
N ARG A 280 13.75 8.21 -4.98
CA ARG A 280 14.24 9.55 -5.31
C ARG A 280 15.72 9.55 -5.72
N ASP A 281 16.53 8.82 -4.98
CA ASP A 281 17.98 8.83 -5.11
C ASP A 281 18.49 7.89 -6.22
N GLY A 282 17.62 7.09 -6.82
CA GLY A 282 17.96 6.13 -7.87
C GLY A 282 18.71 4.89 -7.38
N GLU A 283 18.57 4.55 -6.09
CA GLU A 283 19.19 3.37 -5.46
C GLU A 283 18.26 2.16 -5.63
N LEU A 284 18.23 1.60 -6.84
CA LEU A 284 17.18 0.65 -7.28
C LEU A 284 17.50 -0.82 -7.01
N ASP A 285 18.73 -1.12 -6.58
CA ASP A 285 19.19 -2.48 -6.24
C ASP A 285 18.73 -2.93 -4.84
N LEU A 286 18.13 -2.03 -4.07
CA LEU A 286 17.57 -2.34 -2.76
C LEU A 286 16.22 -3.04 -2.91
N ASP A 287 16.02 -4.09 -2.12
CA ASP A 287 14.72 -4.72 -1.98
C ASP A 287 13.70 -3.71 -1.38
N TYR A 288 12.45 -3.62 -1.84
CA TYR A 288 11.81 -4.39 -2.90
C TYR A 288 11.40 -3.47 -4.06
N ASP A 289 11.41 -3.98 -5.29
CA ASP A 289 10.76 -3.38 -6.48
C ASP A 289 11.10 -1.92 -6.80
N GLY A 290 12.24 -1.39 -6.34
CA GLY A 290 12.64 0.01 -6.53
C GLY A 290 12.57 0.47 -7.99
N HIS A 291 13.09 -0.36 -8.89
CA HIS A 291 13.08 -0.12 -10.33
C HIS A 291 11.68 0.05 -10.93
N HIS A 292 10.66 -0.65 -10.41
CA HIS A 292 9.29 -0.55 -10.91
C HIS A 292 8.62 0.76 -10.49
N MET A 293 8.84 1.23 -9.26
CA MET A 293 8.26 2.52 -8.86
C MET A 293 9.04 3.68 -9.48
N PHE A 294 10.37 3.59 -9.54
CA PHE A 294 11.23 4.58 -10.19
C PHE A 294 10.83 4.84 -11.63
N SER A 295 10.66 3.77 -12.41
CA SER A 295 10.20 3.86 -13.80
C SER A 295 8.89 4.63 -13.91
N ARG A 296 7.92 4.32 -13.04
CA ARG A 296 6.57 4.89 -13.12
C ARG A 296 6.49 6.37 -12.75
N VAL A 297 7.41 6.88 -11.92
CA VAL A 297 7.44 8.30 -11.54
C VAL A 297 8.42 9.15 -12.37
N ASN A 298 9.33 8.51 -13.13
CA ASN A 298 10.39 9.16 -13.90
C ASN A 298 10.35 8.90 -15.42
N SER A 299 9.35 8.17 -15.93
CA SER A 299 9.23 7.88 -17.37
C SER A 299 9.01 9.14 -18.21
N ASN A 300 9.69 9.19 -19.35
CA ASN A 300 9.38 10.17 -20.39
C ASN A 300 8.14 9.73 -21.21
N TYR A 301 7.62 10.63 -22.02
CA TYR A 301 6.43 10.38 -22.84
C TYR A 301 6.66 10.88 -24.25
N VAL A 302 6.58 9.94 -25.18
CA VAL A 302 6.88 10.16 -26.59
C VAL A 302 5.63 9.87 -27.40
N GLY A 303 5.18 10.89 -28.14
CA GLY A 303 4.11 10.73 -29.13
C GLY A 303 4.68 10.42 -30.50
N TRP A 304 4.14 9.39 -31.14
CA TRP A 304 4.50 8.97 -32.49
C TRP A 304 3.33 9.15 -33.44
N LEU A 305 3.54 9.78 -34.59
CA LEU A 305 2.56 9.89 -35.65
C LEU A 305 2.71 8.72 -36.63
N SER A 306 1.64 7.93 -36.79
CA SER A 306 1.52 6.88 -37.79
C SER A 306 1.14 7.49 -39.13
N GLN A 307 2.07 7.48 -40.09
CA GLN A 307 1.84 8.01 -41.44
C GLN A 307 1.31 6.94 -42.42
N ASN A 308 1.44 5.65 -42.08
CA ASN A 308 0.92 4.43 -42.73
C ASN A 308 1.30 3.21 -41.85
N ASN A 309 0.82 1.99 -42.14
CA ASN A 309 1.07 0.77 -41.32
C ASN A 309 2.54 0.45 -41.00
N ALA A 310 3.53 1.05 -41.69
CA ALA A 310 4.95 0.75 -41.51
C ALA A 310 5.82 1.92 -41.01
N LYS A 311 5.37 3.18 -41.10
CA LYS A 311 6.23 4.35 -40.81
C LYS A 311 5.67 5.20 -39.66
N ARG A 312 6.49 5.35 -38.62
CA ARG A 312 6.23 6.19 -37.45
C ARG A 312 7.21 7.34 -37.41
N THR A 313 6.73 8.56 -37.19
CA THR A 313 7.56 9.75 -37.02
C THR A 313 7.34 10.32 -35.63
N LYS A 314 8.42 10.67 -34.92
CA LYS A 314 8.33 11.30 -33.60
C LYS A 314 7.64 12.66 -33.73
N PHE A 315 6.52 12.85 -33.03
CA PHE A 315 5.71 14.07 -33.09
C PHE A 315 6.00 15.00 -31.91
N PHE A 316 6.14 14.45 -30.69
CA PHE A 316 6.61 15.20 -29.53
C PHE A 316 7.38 14.29 -28.55
N CYS A 317 8.06 14.92 -27.59
CA CYS A 317 8.68 14.26 -26.45
C CYS A 317 8.55 15.19 -25.25
N ASP A 318 7.76 14.77 -24.27
CA ASP A 318 7.79 15.38 -22.96
C ASP A 318 8.76 14.57 -22.11
N THR A 319 9.79 15.24 -21.59
CA THR A 319 10.84 14.58 -20.82
C THR A 319 10.36 14.09 -19.47
N TRP A 320 9.27 14.63 -18.91
CA TRP A 320 8.86 14.27 -17.54
C TRP A 320 7.36 14.46 -17.19
N PRO A 321 6.40 13.92 -17.95
CA PRO A 321 5.00 14.03 -17.57
C PRO A 321 4.56 12.98 -16.55
N CYS A 322 5.40 11.99 -16.21
CA CYS A 322 5.03 10.95 -15.25
C CYS A 322 5.29 11.38 -13.82
N GLY A 323 4.46 10.91 -12.89
CA GLY A 323 4.57 11.29 -11.49
C GLY A 323 4.28 12.78 -11.28
N GLN A 324 3.25 13.32 -11.94
CA GLN A 324 2.87 14.72 -11.75
C GLN A 324 2.06 14.84 -10.46
N ARG A 325 2.45 15.76 -9.57
CA ARG A 325 1.79 16.03 -8.28
C ARG A 325 1.50 14.76 -7.49
N LEU A 326 2.53 14.17 -6.90
CA LEU A 326 2.32 13.13 -5.90
C LEU A 326 1.79 13.78 -4.64
N ILE A 327 0.56 13.43 -4.25
CA ILE A 327 -0.15 14.11 -3.18
C ILE A 327 -0.72 13.12 -2.17
N THR A 328 -0.84 13.57 -0.93
CA THR A 328 -1.51 12.86 0.17
C THR A 328 -2.30 13.86 1.02
N LYS A 329 -3.14 13.38 1.94
CA LYS A 329 -3.88 14.26 2.85
C LYS A 329 -2.90 14.91 3.83
N SER A 330 -3.03 16.23 4.01
CA SER A 330 -2.22 16.98 4.99
C SER A 330 -2.58 16.59 6.42
N VAL A 331 -1.59 16.60 7.30
CA VAL A 331 -1.76 16.38 8.74
C VAL A 331 -2.70 17.44 9.33
N GLY A 332 -3.76 16.99 10.00
CA GLY A 332 -4.70 17.88 10.69
C GLY A 332 -5.54 18.78 9.78
N SER A 333 -5.57 18.51 8.46
CA SER A 333 -6.24 19.34 7.46
C SER A 333 -6.92 18.49 6.38
N GLU A 334 -7.88 19.07 5.67
CA GLU A 334 -8.52 18.46 4.50
C GLU A 334 -7.82 18.80 3.17
N GLN A 335 -6.81 19.67 3.20
CA GLN A 335 -6.00 20.02 2.05
C GLN A 335 -5.03 18.88 1.70
N PHE A 336 -4.61 18.82 0.43
CA PHE A 336 -3.53 17.91 0.05
C PHE A 336 -2.17 18.53 0.38
N GLU A 337 -1.22 17.65 0.70
CA GLU A 337 0.22 17.92 0.77
C GLU A 337 0.86 17.39 -0.52
N ASP A 338 1.70 18.20 -1.18
CA ASP A 338 2.49 17.75 -2.32
C ASP A 338 3.83 17.15 -1.85
N ILE A 339 3.98 15.86 -2.07
CA ILE A 339 5.15 15.05 -1.69
C ILE A 339 5.98 14.63 -2.91
N THR A 340 5.82 15.30 -4.05
CA THR A 340 6.57 14.99 -5.29
C THR A 340 8.08 14.99 -5.06
N GLY A 341 8.59 15.95 -4.28
CA GLY A 341 10.01 16.04 -3.93
C GLY A 341 10.54 14.89 -3.06
N ALA A 342 9.66 14.08 -2.46
CA ALA A 342 10.06 12.87 -1.75
C ALA A 342 10.41 11.72 -2.70
N TYR A 343 9.88 11.73 -3.92
CA TYR A 343 10.02 10.66 -4.92
C TYR A 343 10.96 10.99 -6.07
N LYS A 344 11.20 12.27 -6.35
CA LYS A 344 12.08 12.71 -7.45
C LYS A 344 12.61 14.11 -7.23
N TYR A 345 13.76 14.39 -7.83
CA TYR A 345 14.34 15.74 -7.89
C TYR A 345 13.59 16.63 -8.90
N GLU A 346 13.69 17.94 -8.72
CA GLU A 346 13.19 18.90 -9.71
C GLU A 346 13.94 18.75 -11.04
N LEU A 347 13.23 18.99 -12.15
CA LEU A 347 13.78 18.84 -13.49
C LEU A 347 15.02 19.73 -13.68
N GLY A 348 16.16 19.13 -14.03
CA GLY A 348 17.42 19.83 -14.26
C GLY A 348 18.32 19.97 -13.03
N MET A 349 17.87 19.51 -11.86
CA MET A 349 18.72 19.36 -10.67
C MET A 349 19.29 17.93 -10.65
N MET A 350 20.62 17.80 -10.66
CA MET A 350 21.32 16.55 -10.39
C MET A 350 21.78 16.50 -8.92
N LYS A 351 21.98 15.30 -8.42
CA LYS A 351 22.56 15.03 -7.09
C LYS A 351 23.96 15.61 -6.94
#